data_AF-W4IBL9-F1
#
_entry.id   AF-W4IBL9-F1
#
_cell.length_a   1.000
_cell.length_b   1.000
_cell.length_c   1.000
_cell.angle_alpha   90.00
_cell.angle_beta   90.00
_cell.angle_gamma   90.00
#
_symmetry.space_group_name_H-M   'P 1'
#
loop_
_entity.id
_entity.type
_entity.pdbx_description
1 polymer ?
#
loop_
_entity_poly.entity_id
_entity_poly.type
_entity_poly.pdbx_seq_one_letter_code
_entity_poly.pdbx_strand_id
1 'polypeptide(L)'
;MKGVNDFFRKVNDAEKMKRYLSDHSSSIKIYCFFLLLVFIFYHLFSDGDFSFLLTLSSVISMFSFLMVFLKIEMNKSCAGVSLKMMECYVVLNTSRLISIVPFEGYLPYDKSGDWLYQLVEAVSLFINCCIVYLCRYKYKNTYDSTNDIFNNLFLIIPAFVIAIFVHPSLNSFLPADVNKKN
;
A
#
# COMPACT_ATOMS: atom_id res chain seq x y z
N MET A 1 -24.94 9.60 19.38
CA MET A 1 -25.60 8.46 20.10
C MET A 1 -26.47 7.57 19.19
N LYS A 2 -27.28 8.08 18.24
CA LYS A 2 -28.13 7.22 17.40
C LYS A 2 -27.36 6.17 16.58
N GLY A 3 -26.28 6.54 15.90
CA GLY A 3 -25.49 5.60 15.08
C GLY A 3 -24.76 4.51 15.88
N VAL A 4 -24.35 4.81 17.11
CA VAL A 4 -23.71 3.83 18.01
C VAL A 4 -24.73 2.81 18.51
N ASN A 5 -25.91 3.25 18.94
CA ASN A 5 -26.99 2.35 19.34
C ASN A 5 -27.51 1.49 18.18
N ASP A 6 -27.56 2.05 16.97
CA ASP A 6 -27.99 1.30 15.79
C ASP A 6 -26.93 0.29 15.32
N PHE A 7 -25.64 0.62 15.48
CA PHE A 7 -24.53 -0.33 15.30
C PHE A 7 -24.62 -1.49 16.31
N PHE A 8 -24.76 -1.19 17.61
CA PHE A 8 -24.92 -2.22 18.65
C PHE A 8 -26.16 -3.07 18.40
N ARG A 9 -27.27 -2.48 17.95
CA ARG A 9 -28.49 -3.23 17.60
C ARG A 9 -28.27 -4.15 16.40
N LYS A 10 -27.50 -3.72 15.40
CA LYS A 10 -27.16 -4.53 14.21
C LYS A 10 -26.17 -5.65 14.50
N VAL A 11 -25.25 -5.43 15.44
CA VAL A 11 -24.29 -6.44 15.94
C VAL A 11 -24.97 -7.46 16.86
N ASN A 12 -25.90 -7.01 17.70
CA ASN A 12 -26.61 -7.87 18.65
C ASN A 12 -27.67 -8.77 17.97
N ASP A 13 -27.99 -8.50 16.71
CA ASP A 13 -28.90 -9.30 15.89
C ASP A 13 -28.11 -10.46 15.26
N ALA A 14 -27.98 -11.55 16.01
CA ALA A 14 -27.14 -12.70 15.67
C ALA A 14 -27.44 -13.30 14.28
N GLU A 15 -28.69 -13.25 13.83
CA GLU A 15 -29.07 -13.72 12.49
C GLU A 15 -28.55 -12.81 11.38
N LYS A 16 -28.62 -11.48 11.55
CA LYS A 16 -28.07 -10.53 10.58
C LYS A 16 -26.55 -10.63 10.50
N MET A 17 -25.89 -10.79 11.65
CA MET A 17 -24.45 -11.01 11.70
C MET A 17 -24.05 -12.31 11.00
N LYS A 18 -24.77 -13.41 11.24
CA LYS A 18 -24.51 -14.71 10.60
C LYS A 18 -24.69 -14.65 9.08
N ARG A 19 -25.73 -13.96 8.59
CA ARG A 19 -25.93 -13.71 7.14
C ARG A 19 -24.79 -12.89 6.55
N TYR A 20 -24.40 -11.80 7.21
CA TYR A 20 -23.30 -10.95 6.75
C TYR A 20 -21.97 -11.71 6.65
N LEU A 21 -21.65 -12.52 7.67
CA LEU A 21 -20.47 -13.39 7.68
C LEU A 21 -20.51 -14.45 6.57
N SER A 22 -21.69 -15.01 6.28
CA SER A 22 -21.88 -15.97 5.19
C SER A 22 -21.62 -15.32 3.84
N ASP A 23 -22.20 -14.14 3.61
CA ASP A 23 -22.09 -13.41 2.34
C ASP A 23 -20.65 -12.96 2.04
N HIS A 24 -19.87 -12.65 3.09
CA HIS A 24 -18.47 -12.19 2.96
C HIS A 24 -17.45 -13.25 3.39
N SER A 25 -17.86 -14.51 3.48
CA SER A 25 -17.02 -15.60 4.01
C SER A 25 -15.70 -15.75 3.25
N SER A 26 -15.68 -15.54 1.93
CA SER A 26 -14.46 -15.56 1.13
C SER A 26 -13.50 -14.44 1.52
N SER A 27 -13.98 -13.19 1.64
CA SER A 27 -13.13 -12.07 2.06
C SER A 27 -12.58 -12.28 3.46
N ILE A 28 -13.41 -12.74 4.40
CA ILE A 28 -12.99 -13.03 5.78
C ILE A 28 -11.89 -14.09 5.80
N LYS A 29 -12.03 -15.17 5.03
CA LYS A 29 -10.99 -16.21 4.92
C LYS A 29 -9.66 -15.63 4.44
N ILE A 30 -9.67 -14.75 3.43
CA ILE A 30 -8.45 -14.14 2.90
C ILE A 30 -7.80 -13.21 3.93
N TYR A 31 -8.58 -12.41 4.66
CA TYR A 31 -8.04 -11.55 5.74
C TYR A 31 -7.50 -12.36 6.93
N CYS A 32 -8.20 -13.42 7.35
CA CYS A 32 -7.70 -14.31 8.41
C CYS A 32 -6.41 -15.02 7.98
N PHE A 33 -6.33 -15.48 6.74
CA PHE A 33 -5.12 -16.07 6.17
C PHE A 33 -3.96 -15.05 6.16
N PHE A 34 -4.24 -13.82 5.75
CA PHE A 34 -3.23 -12.75 5.76
C PHE A 34 -2.72 -12.44 7.17
N LEU A 35 -3.60 -12.35 8.17
CA LEU A 35 -3.21 -12.17 9.57
C LEU A 35 -2.33 -13.32 10.10
N LEU A 36 -2.69 -14.56 9.76
CA LEU A 36 -1.90 -15.73 10.11
C LEU A 36 -0.52 -15.68 9.44
N LEU A 37 -0.45 -15.28 8.17
CA LEU A 37 0.79 -15.09 7.44
C LEU A 37 1.66 -14.04 8.13
N VAL A 38 1.12 -12.86 8.44
CA VAL A 38 1.82 -11.80 9.19
C VAL A 38 2.37 -12.32 10.53
N PHE A 39 1.58 -13.10 11.27
CA PHE A 39 2.00 -13.67 12.54
C PHE A 39 3.18 -14.65 12.38
N ILE A 40 3.15 -15.50 11.34
CA ILE A 40 4.26 -16.39 11.00
C ILE A 40 5.50 -15.58 10.62
N PHE A 41 5.36 -14.55 9.78
CA PHE A 41 6.47 -13.70 9.36
C PHE A 41 7.11 -12.98 10.54
N TYR A 42 6.31 -12.48 11.49
CA TYR A 42 6.83 -11.91 12.73
C TYR A 42 7.67 -12.94 13.50
N HIS A 43 7.15 -14.15 13.73
CA HIS A 43 7.90 -15.14 14.51
C HIS A 43 9.14 -15.70 13.80
N LEU A 44 9.19 -15.68 12.47
CA LEU A 44 10.28 -16.27 11.69
C LEU A 44 11.38 -15.28 11.32
N PHE A 45 11.02 -14.01 11.09
CA PHE A 45 11.92 -13.00 10.53
C PHE A 45 12.05 -11.73 11.38
N SER A 46 11.31 -11.62 12.49
CA SER A 46 11.46 -10.52 13.44
C SER A 46 12.42 -10.93 14.55
N ASP A 47 13.52 -10.22 14.70
CA ASP A 47 14.40 -10.29 15.88
C ASP A 47 13.81 -9.46 17.06
N GLY A 48 12.58 -8.93 16.91
CA GLY A 48 11.86 -8.17 17.94
C GLY A 48 12.14 -6.67 17.92
N ASP A 49 12.94 -6.22 16.96
CA ASP A 49 13.32 -4.82 16.80
C ASP A 49 12.22 -3.98 16.11
N PHE A 50 12.20 -2.69 16.44
CA PHE A 50 11.23 -1.75 15.87
C PHE A 50 11.34 -1.64 14.34
N SER A 51 12.52 -1.91 13.78
CA SER A 51 12.82 -1.91 12.35
C SER A 51 11.90 -2.85 11.55
N PHE A 52 11.44 -3.96 12.14
CA PHE A 52 10.51 -4.90 11.51
C PHE A 52 9.17 -4.24 11.13
N LEU A 53 8.74 -3.19 11.84
CA LEU A 53 7.49 -2.50 11.55
C LEU A 53 7.49 -1.85 10.15
N LEU A 54 8.67 -1.47 9.64
CA LEU A 54 8.79 -0.98 8.26
C LEU A 54 8.44 -2.09 7.27
N THR A 55 9.00 -3.29 7.45
CA THR A 55 8.67 -4.47 6.64
C THR A 55 7.19 -4.84 6.75
N LEU A 56 6.66 -4.86 7.97
CA LEU A 56 5.27 -5.18 8.22
C LEU A 56 4.32 -4.21 7.52
N SER A 57 4.58 -2.91 7.63
CA SER A 57 3.80 -1.86 6.96
C SER A 57 3.77 -2.04 5.45
N SER A 58 4.92 -2.37 4.85
CA SER A 58 5.03 -2.63 3.41
C SER A 58 4.28 -3.89 3.00
N VAL A 59 4.31 -4.96 3.80
CA VAL A 59 3.54 -6.19 3.54
C VAL A 59 2.03 -5.92 3.58
N ILE A 60 1.57 -5.17 4.58
CA ILE A 60 0.16 -4.76 4.69
C ILE A 60 -0.26 -3.90 3.49
N SER A 61 0.58 -2.95 3.09
CA SER A 61 0.32 -2.08 1.94
C SER A 61 0.25 -2.88 0.65
N MET A 62 1.23 -3.77 0.41
CA MET A 62 1.26 -4.68 -0.74
C MET A 62 -0.02 -5.50 -0.84
N PHE A 63 -0.47 -6.09 0.28
CA PHE A 63 -1.68 -6.88 0.33
C PHE A 63 -2.94 -6.04 0.04
N SER A 64 -2.97 -4.79 0.51
CA SER A 64 -4.04 -3.84 0.17
C SER A 64 -4.11 -3.57 -1.34
N PHE A 65 -2.97 -3.29 -1.98
CA PHE A 65 -2.91 -3.11 -3.43
C PHE A 65 -3.31 -4.37 -4.19
N LEU A 66 -2.86 -5.54 -3.74
CA LEU A 66 -3.25 -6.82 -4.32
C LEU A 66 -4.77 -7.02 -4.28
N MET A 67 -5.42 -6.68 -3.17
CA MET A 67 -6.87 -6.74 -3.06
C MET A 67 -7.58 -5.82 -4.05
N VAL A 68 -7.08 -4.60 -4.25
CA VAL A 68 -7.62 -3.69 -5.27
C VAL A 68 -7.47 -4.29 -6.66
N PHE A 69 -6.28 -4.79 -7.00
CA PHE A 69 -6.01 -5.44 -8.28
C PHE A 69 -6.96 -6.63 -8.53
N LEU A 70 -7.07 -7.54 -7.57
CA LEU A 70 -7.96 -8.70 -7.65
C LEU A 70 -9.42 -8.26 -7.79
N LYS A 71 -9.86 -7.25 -7.04
CA LYS A 71 -11.24 -6.75 -7.11
C LYS A 71 -11.55 -6.19 -8.50
N ILE A 72 -10.62 -5.45 -9.11
CA ILE A 72 -10.77 -4.94 -10.49
C ILE A 72 -10.86 -6.10 -11.48
N GLU A 73 -9.95 -7.07 -11.40
CA GLU A 73 -9.92 -8.21 -12.32
C GLU A 73 -11.10 -9.17 -12.15
N MET A 74 -11.62 -9.35 -10.94
CA MET A 74 -12.80 -10.19 -10.68
C MET A 74 -14.09 -9.53 -11.20
N ASN A 75 -14.25 -8.22 -10.99
CA ASN A 75 -15.46 -7.52 -11.44
C ASN A 75 -15.36 -7.02 -12.89
N LYS A 76 -14.18 -7.10 -13.52
CA LYS A 76 -13.87 -6.50 -14.83
C LYS A 76 -14.23 -5.01 -14.91
N SER A 77 -14.02 -4.30 -13.81
CA SER A 77 -14.42 -2.90 -13.65
C SER A 77 -13.51 -2.19 -12.64
N CYS A 78 -13.16 -0.94 -12.92
CA CYS A 78 -12.44 -0.04 -12.01
C CYS A 78 -13.35 1.06 -11.41
N ALA A 79 -14.66 0.86 -11.42
CA ALA A 79 -15.61 1.78 -10.78
C ALA A 79 -15.29 1.93 -9.27
N GLY A 80 -15.19 3.18 -8.81
CA GLY A 80 -14.87 3.52 -7.42
C GLY A 80 -13.39 3.47 -7.05
N VAL A 81 -12.48 3.19 -7.98
CA VAL A 81 -11.02 3.25 -7.76
C VAL A 81 -10.49 4.60 -8.24
N SER A 82 -9.77 5.32 -7.38
CA SER A 82 -9.05 6.53 -7.78
C SER A 82 -7.77 6.17 -8.52
N LEU A 83 -7.72 6.49 -9.81
CA LEU A 83 -6.53 6.33 -10.65
C LEU A 83 -5.44 7.27 -10.15
N LYS A 84 -5.81 8.50 -9.80
CA LYS A 84 -4.84 9.54 -9.42
C LYS A 84 -4.12 9.21 -8.11
N MET A 85 -4.82 8.56 -7.16
CA MET A 85 -4.20 8.00 -5.96
C MET A 85 -3.19 6.90 -6.28
N MET A 86 -3.54 6.00 -7.21
CA MET A 86 -2.63 4.91 -7.62
C MET A 86 -1.36 5.45 -8.30
N GLU A 87 -1.47 6.54 -9.05
CA GLU A 87 -0.30 7.23 -9.62
C GLU A 87 0.61 7.84 -8.56
N CYS A 88 0.04 8.43 -7.49
CA CYS A 88 0.83 8.88 -6.35
C CYS A 88 1.61 7.72 -5.71
N TYR A 89 0.99 6.55 -5.57
CA TYR A 89 1.68 5.37 -5.05
C TYR A 89 2.76 4.85 -5.99
N VAL A 90 2.54 4.88 -7.32
CA VAL A 90 3.61 4.53 -8.28
C VAL A 90 4.82 5.44 -8.06
N VAL A 91 4.62 6.77 -7.96
CA VAL A 91 5.71 7.71 -7.68
C VAL A 91 6.38 7.43 -6.35
N LEU A 92 5.58 7.25 -5.27
CA LEU A 92 6.07 6.96 -3.92
C LEU A 92 6.92 5.68 -3.86
N ASN A 93 6.41 4.56 -4.35
CA ASN A 93 7.12 3.28 -4.35
C ASN A 93 8.37 3.33 -5.24
N THR A 94 8.33 4.05 -6.37
CA THR A 94 9.51 4.26 -7.23
C THR A 94 10.60 5.03 -6.49
N SER A 95 10.27 6.18 -5.89
CA SER A 95 11.23 6.98 -5.11
C SER A 95 11.83 6.19 -3.94
N ARG A 96 11.01 5.37 -3.27
CA ARG A 96 11.48 4.51 -2.18
C ARG A 96 12.45 3.44 -2.69
N LEU A 97 12.12 2.72 -3.77
CA LEU A 97 12.99 1.69 -4.35
C LEU A 97 14.34 2.25 -4.81
N ILE A 98 14.35 3.45 -5.40
CA ILE A 98 15.60 4.16 -5.74
C ILE A 98 16.48 4.39 -4.51
N SER A 99 15.88 4.56 -3.33
CA SER A 99 16.62 4.77 -2.09
C SER A 99 17.08 3.45 -1.45
N ILE A 100 16.26 2.40 -1.48
CA ILE A 100 16.54 1.16 -0.71
C ILE A 100 17.28 0.09 -1.50
N VAL A 101 17.20 0.07 -2.84
CA VAL A 101 17.91 -0.95 -3.66
C VAL A 101 19.43 -0.73 -3.66
N PRO A 102 19.96 0.49 -3.88
CA PRO A 102 21.41 0.70 -3.92
C PRO A 102 22.07 0.90 -2.56
N PHE A 103 21.31 1.22 -1.49
CA PHE A 103 21.89 1.62 -0.20
C PHE A 103 21.30 0.83 0.96
N GLU A 104 22.12 0.01 1.60
CA GLU A 104 21.75 -0.79 2.78
C GLU A 104 21.38 0.08 3.99
N GLY A 105 21.88 1.31 4.07
CA GLY A 105 21.58 2.25 5.16
C GLY A 105 20.12 2.70 5.28
N TYR A 106 19.28 2.40 4.28
CA TYR A 106 17.84 2.68 4.30
C TYR A 106 16.97 1.41 4.50
N LEU A 107 17.59 0.25 4.72
CA LEU A 107 16.89 -1.00 5.00
C LEU A 107 16.55 -1.13 6.49
N PRO A 108 15.51 -1.90 6.83
CA PRO A 108 15.33 -2.43 8.18
C PRO A 108 16.60 -3.13 8.66
N TYR A 109 17.00 -2.90 9.90
CA TYR A 109 18.21 -3.51 10.49
C TYR A 109 18.08 -5.03 10.76
N ASP A 110 16.85 -5.54 10.73
CA ASP A 110 16.53 -6.94 10.97
C ASP A 110 16.74 -7.80 9.71
N LYS A 111 16.81 -9.13 9.83
CA LYS A 111 17.00 -10.09 8.71
C LYS A 111 15.97 -9.93 7.58
N SER A 112 14.80 -9.36 7.89
CA SER A 112 13.78 -9.03 6.90
C SER A 112 14.17 -7.89 5.95
N GLY A 113 15.11 -7.03 6.35
CA GLY A 113 15.62 -5.94 5.53
C GLY A 113 16.43 -6.43 4.32
N ASP A 114 17.21 -7.50 4.50
CA ASP A 114 18.19 -8.01 3.54
C ASP A 114 17.63 -8.28 2.13
N TRP A 115 16.36 -8.68 2.04
CA TRP A 115 15.74 -8.99 0.74
C TRP A 115 14.22 -8.81 0.75
N LEU A 116 13.56 -9.16 1.86
CA LEU A 116 12.09 -9.21 1.93
C LEU A 116 11.49 -7.81 1.79
N TYR A 117 12.05 -6.81 2.47
CA TYR A 117 11.58 -5.43 2.37
C TYR A 117 11.64 -4.90 0.94
N GLN A 118 12.80 -5.05 0.28
CA GLN A 118 13.00 -4.61 -1.10
C GLN A 118 12.06 -5.36 -2.07
N LEU A 119 11.91 -6.68 -1.90
CA LEU A 119 11.03 -7.50 -2.72
C LEU A 119 9.56 -7.08 -2.59
N VAL A 120 9.08 -6.85 -1.36
CA VAL A 120 7.70 -6.42 -1.09
C VAL A 120 7.42 -5.04 -1.70
N GLU A 121 8.37 -4.10 -1.61
CA GLU A 121 8.25 -2.79 -2.25
C GLU A 121 8.25 -2.89 -3.79
N ALA A 122 9.09 -3.75 -4.37
CA ALA A 122 9.14 -4.00 -5.81
C ALA A 122 7.84 -4.63 -6.34
N VAL A 123 7.30 -5.63 -5.64
CA VAL A 123 6.02 -6.25 -5.98
C VAL A 123 4.88 -5.24 -5.83
N SER A 124 4.90 -4.41 -4.79
CA SER A 124 3.92 -3.33 -4.60
C SER A 124 3.93 -2.35 -5.77
N LEU A 125 5.11 -1.91 -6.20
CA LEU A 125 5.26 -1.04 -7.37
C LEU A 125 4.68 -1.69 -8.62
N PHE A 126 5.00 -2.96 -8.88
CA PHE A 126 4.49 -3.69 -10.02
C PHE A 126 2.96 -3.78 -10.02
N ILE A 127 2.36 -4.14 -8.88
CA ILE A 127 0.90 -4.20 -8.73
C ILE A 127 0.27 -2.82 -8.97
N ASN A 128 0.84 -1.75 -8.42
CA ASN A 128 0.35 -0.39 -8.63
C ASN A 128 0.41 0.04 -10.10
N CYS A 129 1.51 -0.26 -10.80
CA CYS A 129 1.62 -0.05 -12.24
C CYS A 129 0.56 -0.85 -13.02
N CYS A 130 0.29 -2.10 -12.63
CA CYS A 130 -0.79 -2.89 -13.22
C CYS A 130 -2.15 -2.23 -12.98
N ILE A 131 -2.47 -1.78 -11.76
CA ILE A 131 -3.75 -1.10 -11.46
C ILE A 131 -3.91 0.17 -12.32
N VAL A 132 -2.84 0.97 -12.44
CA VAL A 132 -2.84 2.17 -13.32
C VAL A 132 -3.11 1.77 -14.77
N TYR A 133 -2.47 0.71 -15.28
CA TYR A 133 -2.73 0.19 -16.62
C TYR A 133 -4.19 -0.27 -16.80
N LEU A 134 -4.73 -1.01 -15.82
CA LEU A 134 -6.11 -1.48 -15.83
C LEU A 134 -7.09 -0.31 -15.89
N CYS A 135 -6.86 0.75 -15.13
CA CYS A 135 -7.72 1.93 -15.09
C CYS A 135 -7.60 2.81 -16.35
N ARG A 136 -6.38 2.99 -16.89
CA ARG A 136 -6.14 3.87 -18.05
C ARG A 136 -6.52 3.23 -19.39
N TYR A 137 -6.38 1.91 -19.49
CA TYR A 137 -6.51 1.21 -20.77
C TYR A 137 -7.59 0.14 -20.73
N LYS A 138 -7.38 -0.95 -19.96
CA LYS A 138 -8.21 -2.16 -20.07
C LYS A 138 -9.68 -1.95 -19.67
N TYR A 139 -9.93 -1.27 -18.55
CA TYR A 139 -11.26 -1.02 -18.00
C TYR A 139 -11.62 0.47 -17.97
N LYS A 140 -10.96 1.28 -18.81
CA LYS A 140 -11.15 2.74 -18.90
C LYS A 140 -12.61 3.17 -18.95
N ASN A 141 -13.46 2.41 -19.63
CA ASN A 141 -14.89 2.72 -19.79
C ASN A 141 -15.67 2.69 -18.47
N THR A 142 -15.16 1.99 -17.45
CA THR A 142 -15.77 1.89 -16.12
C THR A 142 -15.13 2.84 -15.09
N TYR A 143 -14.08 3.55 -15.48
CA TYR A 143 -13.38 4.49 -14.62
C TYR A 143 -14.19 5.78 -14.46
N ASP A 144 -14.45 6.15 -13.22
CA ASP A 144 -15.23 7.33 -12.88
C ASP A 144 -14.36 8.59 -12.80
N SER A 145 -14.02 9.12 -13.97
CA SER A 145 -13.27 10.37 -14.08
C SER A 145 -14.02 11.60 -13.53
N THR A 146 -15.35 11.52 -13.38
CA THR A 146 -16.16 12.64 -12.89
C THR A 146 -16.07 12.81 -11.39
N ASN A 147 -15.82 11.72 -10.66
CA ASN A 147 -15.62 11.76 -9.21
C ASN A 147 -14.13 11.77 -8.81
N ASP A 148 -13.21 11.30 -9.66
CA ASP A 148 -11.76 11.40 -9.41
C ASP A 148 -11.15 12.75 -9.89
N ILE A 149 -11.66 13.86 -9.35
CA ILE A 149 -11.36 15.23 -9.84
C ILE A 149 -10.07 15.84 -9.28
N PHE A 150 -9.60 15.38 -8.12
CA PHE A 150 -8.44 15.96 -7.44
C PHE A 150 -7.18 15.84 -8.31
N ASN A 151 -6.44 16.91 -8.59
CA ASN A 151 -5.22 16.79 -9.39
C ASN A 151 -4.04 16.31 -8.53
N ASN A 152 -3.52 15.11 -8.79
CA ASN A 152 -2.41 14.52 -8.04
C ASN A 152 -1.10 15.32 -8.11
N LEU A 153 -0.92 16.18 -9.12
CA LEU A 153 0.23 17.08 -9.21
C LEU A 153 0.31 18.05 -8.02
N PHE A 154 -0.82 18.41 -7.40
CA PHE A 154 -0.84 19.24 -6.19
C PHE A 154 -0.23 18.54 -4.97
N LEU A 155 -0.07 17.22 -5.00
CA LEU A 155 0.66 16.47 -3.97
C LEU A 155 2.11 16.22 -4.39
N ILE A 156 2.30 15.77 -5.64
CA ILE A 156 3.62 15.37 -6.14
C ILE A 156 4.58 16.57 -6.16
N ILE A 157 4.15 17.73 -6.67
CA ILE A 157 5.04 18.89 -6.83
C ILE A 157 5.50 19.44 -5.47
N PRO A 158 4.61 19.76 -4.50
CA PRO A 158 5.06 20.23 -3.20
C PRO A 158 5.91 19.21 -2.45
N ALA A 159 5.56 17.92 -2.52
CA ALA A 159 6.37 16.87 -1.89
C ALA A 159 7.79 16.81 -2.49
N PHE A 160 7.91 16.91 -3.82
CA PHE A 160 9.21 16.94 -4.49
C PHE A 160 10.02 18.18 -4.13
N VAL A 161 9.40 19.36 -4.07
CA VAL A 161 10.06 20.61 -3.65
C VAL A 161 10.56 20.49 -2.20
N ILE A 162 9.72 19.99 -1.28
CA ILE A 162 10.12 19.79 0.12
C ILE A 162 11.27 18.77 0.20
N ALA A 163 11.25 17.69 -0.57
CA ALA A 163 12.32 16.70 -0.59
C ALA A 163 13.68 17.29 -1.02
N ILE A 164 13.71 18.31 -1.88
CA ILE A 164 14.95 19.01 -2.25
C ILE A 164 15.50 19.83 -1.07
N PHE A 165 14.65 20.45 -0.26
CA PHE A 165 15.07 21.29 0.86
C PHE A 165 15.30 20.52 2.17
N VAL A 166 14.57 19.43 2.36
CA VAL A 166 14.55 18.63 3.59
C VAL A 166 14.82 17.17 3.23
N HIS A 167 16.10 16.80 3.26
CA HIS A 167 16.55 15.43 3.02
C HIS A 167 17.71 15.05 3.98
N PRO A 168 17.84 13.76 4.34
CA PRO A 168 19.04 13.23 4.97
C PRO A 168 20.20 13.16 3.96
N SER A 169 21.44 13.16 4.47
CA SER A 169 22.68 13.13 3.65
C SER A 169 23.55 11.88 3.83
N LEU A 170 22.91 10.71 3.95
CA LEU A 170 23.59 9.46 4.33
C LEU A 170 24.54 8.92 3.24
N ASN A 171 24.18 9.00 1.96
CA ASN A 171 24.89 8.36 0.84
C ASN A 171 25.33 9.33 -0.28
N SER A 172 25.01 10.62 -0.17
CA SER A 172 25.37 11.68 -1.14
C SER A 172 24.99 11.38 -2.61
N PHE A 173 23.90 10.63 -2.82
CA PHE A 173 23.42 10.21 -4.13
C PHE A 173 22.14 10.94 -4.55
N LEU A 174 22.26 11.86 -5.51
CA LEU A 174 21.26 12.88 -5.84
C LEU A 174 19.78 12.39 -5.91
N PRO A 175 19.47 11.22 -6.51
CA PRO A 175 18.09 10.70 -6.55
C PRO A 175 17.51 10.24 -5.19
N ALA A 176 18.34 9.89 -4.22
CA ALA A 176 17.92 9.49 -2.86
C ALA A 176 18.39 10.49 -1.78
N ASP A 177 19.30 11.39 -2.13
CA ASP A 177 20.08 12.20 -1.20
C ASP A 177 20.81 13.35 -1.94
N VAL A 178 20.62 14.61 -1.57
CA VAL A 178 21.38 15.72 -2.16
C VAL A 178 22.60 16.05 -1.30
N ASN A 179 23.78 16.09 -1.92
CA ASN A 179 25.00 16.43 -1.19
C ASN A 179 24.96 17.91 -0.74
N LYS A 180 24.85 18.17 0.57
CA LYS A 180 25.11 19.49 1.14
C LYS A 180 26.60 19.72 1.05
N LYS A 181 27.05 20.40 -0.01
CA LYS A 181 28.39 21.00 -0.04
C LYS A 181 28.52 21.93 1.17
N ASN A 182 29.30 21.52 2.16
CA ASN A 182 30.07 22.43 3.00
C ASN A 182 31.45 22.59 2.37
#